data_AF-A0A6L7XNK1-F1
#
_entry.id   AF-A0A6L7XNK1-F1
#
_cell.length_a   1.000
_cell.length_b   1.000
_cell.length_c   1.000
_cell.angle_alpha   90.00
_cell.angle_beta   90.00
_cell.angle_gamma   90.00
#
_symmetry.space_group_name_H-M   'P 1'
#
loop_
_entity.id
_entity.type
_entity.pdbx_description
1 polymer ?
#
loop_
_entity_poly.entity_id
_entity_poly.type
_entity_poly.pdbx_seq_one_letter_code
_entity_poly.pdbx_strand_id
1 'polypeptide(L)'
;MRSAFVGFDSAWGGKTKGGICTAIFDGGRLERFCTPEPASFDHATATVEQCRRDADYTLVAIDQPTMVPNACGMRPVEKVAGALKTGVQPAYLRSKMWWPNAPIWTFLDNLCPNEDPRKARSDTDGLHVIEVFPGLALPAFVGALAHAAKRKDFRYNPKSSNFAVEDWNLVTSAVRKQAKRAGLAPFTDWTRPMCGLDVSQKPSKADQDGLDALICLIIARKWRCGDEDTHVLGDWRGHIVTPLSEGGRRKIEASAIKRCVPVRCGSWELHDAALGYFEGNHYDAFEWLSHPAVALGGDTPIEHAGKPGGTQDVTDLLGRMAHGIPT
;
A
#
# COMPACT_ATOMS: atom_id res chain seq x y z
N MET A 1 19.24 -14.29 -0.36
CA MET A 1 19.01 -12.86 -0.07
C MET A 1 18.13 -12.81 1.14
N ARG A 2 18.62 -12.14 2.17
CA ARG A 2 17.92 -12.00 3.44
C ARG A 2 17.10 -10.72 3.39
N SER A 3 15.82 -10.80 3.71
CA SER A 3 14.87 -9.70 3.59
C SER A 3 14.12 -9.47 4.88
N ALA A 4 14.13 -8.23 5.36
CA ALA A 4 13.29 -7.79 6.46
C ALA A 4 12.05 -7.06 5.93
N PHE A 5 10.89 -7.40 6.49
CA PHE A 5 9.63 -6.69 6.28
C PHE A 5 9.18 -6.10 7.61
N VAL A 6 8.82 -4.83 7.58
CA VAL A 6 8.33 -4.08 8.74
C VAL A 6 6.94 -3.59 8.42
N GLY A 7 5.98 -3.87 9.30
CA GLY A 7 4.66 -3.24 9.26
C GLY A 7 4.53 -2.29 10.42
N PHE A 8 4.18 -1.03 10.13
CA PHE A 8 4.12 0.04 11.13
C PHE A 8 2.80 0.80 11.01
N ASP A 9 1.89 0.58 11.96
CA ASP A 9 0.81 1.53 12.25
C ASP A 9 1.41 2.66 13.07
N SER A 10 1.52 3.85 12.48
CA SER A 10 2.22 4.97 13.12
C SER A 10 1.38 5.76 14.11
N ALA A 11 0.06 5.49 14.17
CA ALA A 11 -0.92 6.26 14.96
C ALA A 11 -0.73 7.79 14.87
N TRP A 12 -0.53 8.25 13.63
CA TRP A 12 -0.32 9.60 13.08
C TRP A 12 -0.08 10.73 14.11
N GLY A 13 1.01 11.50 13.93
CA GLY A 13 1.24 12.74 14.69
C GLY A 13 1.89 12.59 16.06
N GLY A 14 2.37 11.39 16.43
CA GLY A 14 3.43 11.18 17.44
C GLY A 14 3.02 11.26 18.92
N LYS A 15 1.77 11.63 19.23
CA LYS A 15 1.28 11.69 20.61
C LYS A 15 0.80 10.34 21.14
N THR A 16 0.33 9.49 20.23
CA THR A 16 -0.14 8.13 20.51
C THR A 16 0.84 7.14 19.96
N LYS A 17 0.97 6.00 20.63
CA LYS A 17 1.64 4.84 20.06
C LYS A 17 0.68 4.14 19.11
N GLY A 18 1.20 3.64 18.00
CA GLY A 18 0.52 2.65 17.17
C GLY A 18 1.14 1.28 17.41
N GLY A 19 1.25 0.46 16.37
CA GLY A 19 1.79 -0.88 16.43
C GLY A 19 2.96 -1.08 15.45
N ILE A 20 3.95 -1.89 15.82
CA ILE A 20 5.00 -2.34 14.91
C ILE A 20 5.17 -3.85 14.99
N CYS A 21 5.44 -4.50 13.86
CA CYS A 21 5.88 -5.89 13.80
C CYS A 21 6.91 -6.08 12.70
N THR A 22 7.71 -7.14 12.80
CA THR A 22 8.76 -7.42 11.82
C THR A 22 8.84 -8.90 11.47
N ALA A 23 9.31 -9.19 10.26
CA ALA A 23 9.57 -10.53 9.79
C ALA A 23 10.84 -10.56 8.94
N ILE A 24 11.78 -11.46 9.26
CA ILE A 24 12.97 -11.73 8.46
C ILE A 24 12.80 -13.04 7.73
N PHE A 25 13.05 -13.00 6.43
CA PHE A 25 13.05 -14.15 5.55
C PHE A 25 14.44 -14.35 4.96
N ASP A 26 14.84 -15.61 4.81
CA ASP A 26 16.00 -16.00 4.02
C ASP A 26 15.57 -17.07 3.01
N GLY A 27 15.89 -16.85 1.73
CA GLY A 27 15.48 -17.75 0.65
C GLY A 27 13.95 -17.99 0.60
N GLY A 28 13.15 -17.02 1.01
CA GLY A 28 11.68 -17.12 1.09
C GLY A 28 11.13 -17.84 2.34
N ARG A 29 12.00 -18.46 3.14
CA ARG A 29 11.65 -19.10 4.42
C ARG A 29 11.65 -18.07 5.55
N LEU A 30 10.62 -18.11 6.40
CA LEU A 30 10.57 -17.28 7.60
C LEU A 30 11.65 -17.76 8.59
N GLU A 31 12.53 -16.86 9.00
CA GLU A 31 13.54 -17.14 10.03
C GLU A 31 13.18 -16.52 11.37
N ARG A 32 12.70 -15.27 11.36
CA ARG A 32 12.36 -14.54 12.58
C ARG A 32 11.08 -13.77 12.38
N PHE A 33 10.20 -13.83 13.36
CA PHE A 33 8.99 -13.01 13.43
C PHE A 33 8.91 -12.37 14.80
N CYS A 34 8.85 -11.04 14.84
CA CYS A 34 8.57 -10.28 16.05
C CYS A 34 7.09 -9.91 16.02
N THR A 35 6.35 -10.41 17.01
CA THR A 35 4.90 -10.15 17.13
C THR A 35 4.61 -8.67 17.29
N PRO A 36 3.41 -8.20 16.89
CA PRO A 36 3.06 -6.80 17.06
C PRO A 36 3.16 -6.29 18.49
N GLU A 37 3.75 -5.11 18.65
CA GLU A 37 3.91 -4.40 19.92
C GLU A 37 3.68 -2.88 19.78
N PRO A 38 3.35 -2.17 20.87
CA PRO A 38 3.14 -0.72 20.82
C PRO A 38 4.42 0.06 20.45
N ALA A 39 4.34 0.95 19.46
CA ALA A 39 5.49 1.68 18.95
C ALA A 39 5.26 3.19 18.79
N SER A 40 6.29 3.97 19.14
CA SER A 40 6.47 5.36 18.71
C SER A 40 7.37 5.41 17.47
N PHE A 41 7.52 6.59 16.87
CA PHE A 41 8.47 6.78 15.76
C PHE A 41 9.93 6.50 16.13
N ASP A 42 10.37 6.86 17.34
CA ASP A 42 11.74 6.56 17.79
C ASP A 42 11.97 5.05 17.93
N HIS A 43 10.98 4.35 18.51
CA HIS A 43 11.01 2.89 18.59
C HIS A 43 11.02 2.29 17.17
N ALA A 44 10.14 2.75 16.29
CA ALA A 44 10.10 2.28 14.91
C ALA A 44 11.43 2.51 14.18
N THR A 45 12.08 3.66 14.37
CA THR A 45 13.39 3.98 13.79
C THR A 45 14.44 2.97 14.26
N ALA A 46 14.54 2.73 15.57
CA ALA A 46 15.47 1.75 16.13
C ALA A 46 15.20 0.32 15.62
N THR A 47 13.93 -0.06 15.49
CA THR A 47 13.52 -1.37 14.97
C THR A 47 13.87 -1.54 13.50
N VAL A 48 13.68 -0.50 12.67
CA VAL A 48 14.08 -0.51 11.26
C VAL A 48 15.60 -0.59 11.12
N GLU A 49 16.35 0.19 11.90
CA GLU A 49 17.81 0.11 11.92
C GLU A 49 18.33 -1.27 12.32
N GLN A 50 17.68 -1.93 13.27
CA GLN A 50 18.00 -3.32 13.59
C GLN A 50 17.70 -4.26 12.42
N CYS A 51 16.59 -4.08 11.72
CA CYS A 51 16.25 -4.87 10.54
C CYS A 51 17.28 -4.70 9.41
N ARG A 52 17.77 -3.46 9.19
CA ARG A 52 18.82 -3.16 8.19
C ARG A 52 20.14 -3.85 8.50
N ARG A 53 20.48 -4.02 9.78
CA ARG A 53 21.68 -4.78 10.19
C ARG A 53 21.53 -6.28 9.98
N ASP A 54 20.30 -6.78 10.05
CA ASP A 54 19.99 -8.20 10.03
C ASP A 54 19.54 -8.72 8.65
N ALA A 55 19.51 -7.87 7.61
CA ALA A 55 19.04 -8.24 6.27
C ALA A 55 19.69 -7.36 5.17
N ASP A 56 19.88 -7.92 3.97
CA ASP A 56 20.41 -7.20 2.81
C ASP A 56 19.40 -6.15 2.29
N TYR A 57 18.12 -6.50 2.38
CA TYR A 57 16.99 -5.71 1.92
C TYR A 57 16.00 -5.50 3.05
N THR A 58 15.53 -4.27 3.24
CA THR A 58 14.49 -3.94 4.23
C THR A 58 13.35 -3.15 3.57
N LEU A 59 12.12 -3.61 3.75
CA LEU A 59 10.91 -2.90 3.32
C LEU A 59 10.02 -2.54 4.50
N VAL A 60 9.74 -1.25 4.64
CA VAL A 60 8.80 -0.72 5.62
C VAL A 60 7.48 -0.39 4.92
N ALA A 61 6.39 -1.05 5.31
CA ALA A 61 5.04 -0.58 5.01
C ALA A 61 4.52 0.22 6.20
N ILE A 62 4.24 1.50 5.97
CA ILE A 62 3.78 2.42 7.00
C ILE A 62 2.33 2.84 6.73
N ASP A 63 1.47 2.72 7.75
CA ASP A 63 0.12 3.30 7.74
C ASP A 63 0.20 4.80 7.97
N GLN A 64 0.79 5.53 7.03
CA GLN A 64 0.76 6.99 6.97
C GLN A 64 1.28 7.48 5.62
N PRO A 65 0.76 8.60 5.12
CA PRO A 65 1.35 9.32 4.00
C PRO A 65 2.80 9.75 4.23
N THR A 66 3.69 9.33 3.31
CA THR A 66 5.10 9.74 3.29
C THR A 66 5.37 10.91 2.34
N MET A 67 4.40 11.21 1.46
CA MET A 67 4.51 12.29 0.49
C MET A 67 3.24 13.14 0.47
N VAL A 68 3.35 14.41 0.86
CA VAL A 68 2.20 15.33 1.01
C VAL A 68 2.51 16.68 0.36
N PRO A 69 2.39 16.79 -0.97
CA PRO A 69 2.76 18.01 -1.69
C PRO A 69 1.67 19.10 -1.64
N ASN A 70 0.44 18.76 -1.25
CA ASN A 70 -0.70 19.66 -1.29
C ASN A 70 -0.84 20.48 0.00
N ALA A 71 -1.05 21.79 -0.14
CA ALA A 71 -1.26 22.69 0.98
C ALA A 71 -2.60 22.44 1.72
N CYS A 72 -3.63 21.96 1.03
CA CYS A 72 -4.94 21.62 1.60
C CYS A 72 -5.67 20.55 0.81
N GLY A 73 -6.78 20.07 1.37
CA GLY A 73 -7.69 19.13 0.72
C GLY A 73 -7.15 17.71 0.72
N MET A 74 -7.46 16.95 -0.33
CA MET A 74 -7.04 15.56 -0.50
C MET A 74 -6.08 15.43 -1.67
N ARG A 75 -5.08 14.56 -1.54
CA ARG A 75 -4.22 14.14 -2.65
C ARG A 75 -5.05 13.40 -3.70
N PRO A 76 -4.64 13.43 -4.98
CA PRO A 76 -5.35 12.72 -6.04
C PRO A 76 -5.54 11.23 -5.71
N VAL A 77 -4.52 10.57 -5.15
CA VAL A 77 -4.56 9.15 -4.75
C VAL A 77 -5.65 8.85 -3.71
N GLU A 78 -5.83 9.73 -2.72
CA GLU A 78 -6.84 9.55 -1.67
C GLU A 78 -8.25 9.68 -2.24
N LYS A 79 -8.44 10.59 -3.20
CA LYS A 79 -9.73 10.74 -3.91
C LYS A 79 -10.06 9.50 -4.73
N VAL A 80 -9.05 8.84 -5.31
CA VAL A 80 -9.23 7.55 -5.99
C VAL A 80 -9.60 6.46 -4.99
N ALA A 81 -8.81 6.29 -3.94
CA ALA A 81 -9.01 5.29 -2.90
C ALA A 81 -10.39 5.43 -2.20
N GLY A 82 -10.86 6.67 -2.04
CA GLY A 82 -12.19 6.99 -1.50
C GLY A 82 -13.37 6.34 -2.24
N ALA A 83 -13.19 5.86 -3.48
CA ALA A 83 -14.22 5.10 -4.20
C ALA A 83 -14.61 3.79 -3.49
N LEU A 84 -13.72 3.22 -2.68
CA LEU A 84 -13.99 2.03 -1.87
C LEU A 84 -14.65 2.34 -0.53
N LYS A 85 -14.73 3.62 -0.14
CA LYS A 85 -15.34 4.11 1.11
C LYS A 85 -14.69 3.55 2.38
N THR A 86 -13.45 3.08 2.32
CA THR A 86 -12.70 2.44 3.41
C THR A 86 -12.09 3.41 4.44
N GLY A 87 -12.50 4.67 4.43
CA GLY A 87 -12.07 5.64 5.45
C GLY A 87 -10.68 6.25 5.26
N VAL A 88 -10.09 6.16 4.05
CA VAL A 88 -8.83 6.86 3.70
C VAL A 88 -8.97 8.35 4.02
N GLN A 89 -8.09 8.85 4.89
CA GLN A 89 -8.13 10.22 5.38
C GLN A 89 -7.36 11.17 4.45
N PRO A 90 -7.75 12.47 4.40
CA PRO A 90 -6.99 13.48 3.68
C PRO A 90 -5.61 13.73 4.27
N ALA A 91 -4.58 13.80 3.43
CA ALA A 91 -3.27 14.32 3.79
C ALA A 91 -3.03 15.69 3.15
N TYR A 92 -2.61 16.66 3.95
CA TYR A 92 -2.28 18.01 3.49
C TYR A 92 -1.45 18.78 4.52
N LEU A 93 -0.57 19.67 4.05
CA LEU A 93 0.42 20.35 4.88
C LEU A 93 -0.16 21.27 5.98
N ARG A 94 -1.39 21.79 5.82
CA ARG A 94 -2.05 22.58 6.86
C ARG A 94 -2.58 21.75 8.04
N SER A 95 -2.60 20.42 7.94
CA SER A 95 -2.95 19.55 9.07
C SER A 95 -1.75 19.35 10.00
N LYS A 96 -2.00 19.34 11.31
CA LYS A 96 -0.97 19.13 12.35
C LYS A 96 -0.15 17.84 12.16
N MET A 97 -0.73 16.86 11.47
CA MET A 97 -0.10 15.55 11.23
C MET A 97 1.01 15.61 10.18
N TRP A 98 1.10 16.71 9.41
CA TRP A 98 2.11 16.95 8.37
C TRP A 98 2.73 18.35 8.45
N TRP A 99 2.68 18.99 9.62
CA TRP A 99 3.48 20.18 9.87
C TRP A 99 4.98 19.86 9.73
N PRO A 100 5.87 20.86 9.53
CA PRO A 100 7.30 20.62 9.35
C PRO A 100 7.97 19.81 10.47
N ASN A 101 7.41 19.81 11.68
CA ASN A 101 7.89 19.04 12.83
C ASN A 101 7.13 17.73 13.07
N ALA A 102 6.34 17.26 12.10
CA ALA A 102 5.66 15.98 12.21
C ALA A 102 6.69 14.84 12.29
N PRO A 103 6.48 13.84 13.16
CA PRO A 103 7.48 12.80 13.42
C PRO A 103 7.78 11.90 12.22
N ILE A 104 6.87 11.85 11.23
CA ILE A 104 7.09 11.14 9.97
C ILE A 104 8.28 11.72 9.19
N TRP A 105 8.49 13.04 9.23
CA TRP A 105 9.61 13.68 8.52
C TRP A 105 10.93 13.31 9.16
N THR A 106 11.03 13.42 10.48
CA THR A 106 12.23 12.97 11.22
C THR A 106 12.51 11.48 11.03
N PHE A 107 11.47 10.63 10.98
CA PHE A 107 11.62 9.21 10.70
C PHE A 107 12.20 8.95 9.31
N LEU A 108 11.68 9.61 8.27
CA LEU A 108 12.19 9.47 6.91
C LEU A 108 13.60 10.06 6.77
N ASP A 109 13.86 11.24 7.35
CA ASP A 109 15.18 11.89 7.31
C ASP A 109 16.26 11.03 7.99
N ASN A 110 15.96 10.44 9.15
CA ASN A 110 16.92 9.60 9.88
C ASN A 110 17.24 8.30 9.14
N LEU A 111 16.25 7.71 8.47
CA LEU A 111 16.39 6.42 7.80
C LEU A 111 16.89 6.56 6.36
N CYS A 112 16.61 7.68 5.70
CA CYS A 112 16.82 7.93 4.28
C CYS A 112 16.35 6.76 3.38
N PRO A 113 15.11 6.27 3.50
CA PRO A 113 14.63 5.15 2.70
C PRO A 113 14.39 5.58 1.25
N ASN A 114 14.40 4.60 0.35
CA ASN A 114 13.86 4.78 -0.99
C ASN A 114 12.33 4.72 -0.93
N GLU A 115 11.67 5.80 -1.33
CA GLU A 115 10.21 5.92 -1.30
C GLU A 115 9.54 5.48 -2.61
N ASP A 116 10.29 5.00 -3.60
CA ASP A 116 9.73 4.53 -4.86
C ASP A 116 9.20 3.09 -4.69
N PRO A 117 7.87 2.86 -4.73
CA PRO A 117 7.31 1.53 -4.58
C PRO A 117 7.76 0.56 -5.68
N ARG A 118 8.23 1.07 -6.83
CA ARG A 118 8.84 0.26 -7.90
C ARG A 118 10.15 -0.37 -7.44
N LYS A 119 11.04 0.47 -6.92
CA LYS A 119 12.34 0.05 -6.40
C LYS A 119 12.19 -0.86 -5.20
N ALA A 120 11.19 -0.60 -4.35
CA ALA A 120 10.81 -1.53 -3.29
C ALA A 120 10.51 -2.93 -3.85
N ARG A 121 9.92 -3.07 -5.04
CA ARG A 121 9.68 -4.39 -5.63
C ARG A 121 10.90 -4.98 -6.34
N SER A 122 11.68 -4.18 -7.07
CA SER A 122 12.74 -4.67 -7.95
C SER A 122 14.11 -4.82 -7.29
N ASP A 123 14.47 -3.92 -6.38
CA ASP A 123 15.86 -3.79 -5.92
C ASP A 123 16.24 -4.99 -5.04
N THR A 124 17.49 -5.45 -5.13
CA THR A 124 17.95 -6.62 -4.36
C THR A 124 18.48 -6.28 -2.98
N ASP A 125 18.65 -5.00 -2.67
CA ASP A 125 19.19 -4.52 -1.40
C ASP A 125 18.58 -3.16 -1.01
N GLY A 126 19.04 -2.64 0.12
CA GLY A 126 18.73 -1.30 0.56
C GLY A 126 17.49 -1.20 1.45
N LEU A 127 17.21 0.03 1.87
CA LEU A 127 16.05 0.35 2.69
C LEU A 127 14.99 1.03 1.82
N HIS A 128 13.78 0.50 1.87
CA HIS A 128 12.64 0.99 1.12
C HIS A 128 11.46 1.26 2.06
N VAL A 129 10.62 2.21 1.68
CA VAL A 129 9.36 2.49 2.37
C VAL A 129 8.23 2.58 1.35
N ILE A 130 7.06 2.07 1.73
CA ILE A 130 5.82 2.22 0.97
C ILE A 130 4.70 2.72 1.88
N GLU A 131 3.93 3.67 1.37
CA GLU A 131 2.69 4.13 2.01
C GLU A 131 1.59 3.06 1.82
N VAL A 132 0.94 2.67 2.92
CA VAL A 132 -0.18 1.72 2.92
C VAL A 132 -1.34 2.24 3.77
N PHE A 133 -2.52 1.63 3.62
CA PHE A 133 -3.67 1.85 4.50
C PHE A 133 -4.31 0.50 4.85
N PRO A 134 -4.23 0.03 6.11
CA PRO A 134 -4.79 -1.26 6.53
C PRO A 134 -6.27 -1.41 6.17
N GLY A 135 -7.08 -0.40 6.46
CA GLY A 135 -8.51 -0.39 6.14
C GLY A 135 -8.82 -0.51 4.64
N LEU A 136 -7.92 -0.01 3.77
CA LEU A 136 -8.07 -0.11 2.31
C LEU A 136 -7.84 -1.53 1.79
N ALA A 137 -7.00 -2.32 2.47
CA ALA A 137 -6.70 -3.72 2.11
C ALA A 137 -7.80 -4.71 2.52
N LEU A 138 -8.61 -4.38 3.54
CA LEU A 138 -9.59 -5.29 4.12
C LEU A 138 -10.61 -5.85 3.12
N PRO A 139 -11.18 -5.08 2.16
CA PRO A 139 -12.09 -5.63 1.16
C PRO A 139 -11.45 -6.76 0.32
N ALA A 140 -10.15 -6.68 0.04
CA ALA A 140 -9.41 -7.73 -0.66
C ALA A 140 -9.18 -8.95 0.24
N PHE A 141 -8.81 -8.72 1.51
CA PHE A 141 -8.50 -9.80 2.46
C PHE A 141 -9.73 -10.63 2.82
N VAL A 142 -10.84 -9.95 3.08
CA VAL A 142 -12.12 -10.58 3.48
C VAL A 142 -12.83 -11.22 2.28
N GLY A 143 -12.57 -10.73 1.06
CA GLY A 143 -13.20 -11.24 -0.15
C GLY A 143 -14.69 -10.84 -0.29
N ALA A 144 -15.17 -9.92 0.55
CA ALA A 144 -16.58 -9.57 0.61
C ALA A 144 -16.81 -8.11 0.21
N LEU A 145 -16.87 -7.85 -1.09
CA LEU A 145 -17.58 -6.67 -1.59
C LEU A 145 -19.04 -6.66 -1.11
N ALA A 146 -19.64 -7.82 -0.82
CA ALA A 146 -20.99 -7.93 -0.26
C ALA A 146 -21.10 -7.39 1.19
N HIS A 147 -20.05 -7.49 2.00
CA HIS A 147 -20.03 -6.93 3.36
C HIS A 147 -19.84 -5.40 3.32
N ALA A 148 -18.89 -4.94 2.49
CA ALA A 148 -18.64 -3.51 2.25
C ALA A 148 -19.73 -2.81 1.40
N ALA A 149 -20.56 -3.55 0.66
CA ALA A 149 -21.69 -2.99 -0.08
C ALA A 149 -22.89 -2.69 0.83
N LYS A 150 -23.03 -3.39 1.96
CA LYS A 150 -24.08 -3.15 2.95
C LYS A 150 -23.65 -2.21 4.08
N ARG A 151 -22.36 -2.22 4.46
CA ARG A 151 -21.78 -1.32 5.48
C ARG A 151 -20.64 -0.51 4.86
N LYS A 152 -20.64 0.81 5.05
CA LYS A 152 -19.67 1.74 4.44
C LYS A 152 -18.22 1.42 4.85
N ASP A 153 -18.01 0.74 5.97
CA ASP A 153 -16.71 0.44 6.60
C ASP A 153 -16.74 -0.87 7.40
N PHE A 154 -15.54 -1.38 7.77
CA PHE A 154 -15.39 -2.42 8.79
C PHE A 154 -15.34 -1.75 10.17
N ARG A 155 -16.24 -2.10 11.07
CA ARG A 155 -16.36 -1.48 12.40
C ARG A 155 -15.55 -2.24 13.44
N TYR A 156 -14.25 -2.41 13.18
CA TYR A 156 -13.34 -3.21 14.01
C TYR A 156 -12.53 -2.39 15.01
N ASN A 157 -12.69 -1.06 15.07
CA ASN A 157 -12.03 -0.22 16.08
C ASN A 157 -12.74 -0.33 17.43
N PRO A 158 -12.14 -0.94 18.48
CA PRO A 158 -12.80 -1.13 19.77
C PRO A 158 -13.05 0.16 20.54
N LYS A 159 -12.40 1.28 20.21
CA LYS A 159 -12.72 2.58 20.81
C LYS A 159 -13.93 3.27 20.16
N SER A 160 -14.37 2.81 19.00
CA SER A 160 -15.55 3.35 18.32
C SER A 160 -16.84 2.93 19.04
N SER A 161 -17.80 3.86 19.17
CA SER A 161 -19.16 3.54 19.63
C SER A 161 -19.90 2.61 18.68
N ASN A 162 -19.47 2.53 17.42
CA ASN A 162 -20.05 1.67 16.40
C ASN A 162 -19.35 0.31 16.28
N PHE A 163 -18.41 -0.02 17.18
CA PHE A 163 -17.69 -1.30 17.15
C PHE A 163 -18.64 -2.50 17.03
N ALA A 164 -18.30 -3.44 16.14
CA ALA A 164 -19.02 -4.68 15.94
C ALA A 164 -18.06 -5.87 16.10
N VAL A 165 -18.34 -6.75 17.07
CA VAL A 165 -17.51 -7.94 17.31
C VAL A 165 -17.50 -8.89 16.11
N GLU A 166 -18.56 -8.89 15.31
CA GLU A 166 -18.64 -9.66 14.07
C GLU A 166 -17.65 -9.15 13.03
N ASP A 167 -17.48 -7.82 12.92
CA ASP A 167 -16.49 -7.22 12.02
C ASP A 167 -15.07 -7.51 12.52
N TRP A 168 -14.85 -7.46 13.84
CA TRP A 168 -13.58 -7.86 14.44
C TRP A 168 -13.20 -9.31 14.11
N ASN A 169 -14.13 -10.25 14.33
CA ASN A 169 -13.91 -11.67 14.03
C ASN A 169 -13.70 -11.92 12.52
N LEU A 170 -14.44 -11.20 11.68
CA LEU A 170 -14.29 -11.28 10.22
C LEU A 170 -12.90 -10.81 9.77
N VAL A 171 -12.46 -9.65 10.27
CA VAL A 171 -11.14 -9.08 9.95
C VAL A 171 -10.03 -9.98 10.47
N THR A 172 -10.06 -10.38 11.74
CA THR A 172 -9.02 -11.24 12.32
C THR A 172 -8.91 -12.59 11.62
N SER A 173 -10.05 -13.23 11.26
CA SER A 173 -10.06 -14.46 10.48
C SER A 173 -9.45 -14.28 9.08
N ALA A 174 -9.82 -13.20 8.39
CA ALA A 174 -9.27 -12.87 7.07
C ALA A 174 -7.76 -12.61 7.13
N VAL A 175 -7.30 -11.80 8.09
CA VAL A 175 -5.88 -11.49 8.29
C VAL A 175 -5.09 -12.76 8.62
N ARG A 176 -5.63 -13.68 9.46
CA ARG A 176 -4.99 -14.99 9.72
C ARG A 176 -4.80 -15.82 8.47
N LYS A 177 -5.81 -15.83 7.58
CA LYS A 177 -5.71 -16.53 6.28
C LYS A 177 -4.63 -15.90 5.41
N GLN A 178 -4.54 -14.57 5.36
CA GLN A 178 -3.52 -13.87 4.58
C GLN A 178 -2.12 -14.02 5.17
N ALA A 179 -1.97 -13.94 6.50
CA ALA A 179 -0.71 -14.19 7.19
C ALA A 179 -0.16 -15.60 6.89
N LYS A 180 -1.03 -16.62 6.89
CA LYS A 180 -0.63 -17.99 6.50
C LYS A 180 -0.13 -18.05 5.06
N ARG A 181 -0.81 -17.40 4.11
CA ARG A 181 -0.39 -17.33 2.69
C ARG A 181 0.92 -16.57 2.53
N ALA A 182 1.11 -15.54 3.36
CA ALA A 182 2.34 -14.77 3.50
C ALA A 182 3.45 -15.52 4.26
N GLY A 183 3.29 -16.80 4.62
CA GLY A 183 4.34 -17.55 5.33
C GLY A 183 4.61 -17.07 6.76
N LEU A 184 3.69 -16.32 7.37
CA LEU A 184 3.79 -15.76 8.72
C LEU A 184 3.03 -16.65 9.73
N ALA A 185 3.23 -17.97 9.69
CA ALA A 185 2.50 -18.91 10.54
C ALA A 185 2.55 -18.61 12.06
N PRO A 186 3.68 -18.15 12.65
CA PRO A 186 3.75 -17.80 14.07
C PRO A 186 2.76 -16.72 14.53
N PHE A 187 2.23 -15.90 13.60
CA PHE A 187 1.15 -14.95 13.90
C PHE A 187 -0.11 -15.60 14.49
N THR A 188 -0.38 -16.86 14.14
CA THR A 188 -1.60 -17.53 14.59
C THR A 188 -1.64 -17.74 16.10
N ASP A 189 -0.49 -17.80 16.76
CA ASP A 189 -0.41 -17.86 18.22
C ASP A 189 -0.71 -16.50 18.85
N TRP A 190 -0.14 -15.41 18.32
CA TRP A 190 -0.39 -14.05 18.81
C TRP A 190 -1.86 -13.64 18.68
N THR A 191 -2.54 -14.04 17.60
CA THR A 191 -3.97 -13.73 17.41
C THR A 191 -4.95 -14.62 18.15
N ARG A 192 -4.51 -15.78 18.66
CA ARG A 192 -5.41 -16.76 19.28
C ARG A 192 -6.32 -16.13 20.36
N PRO A 193 -5.84 -15.29 21.28
CA PRO A 193 -6.68 -14.68 22.31
C PRO A 193 -7.71 -13.68 21.78
N MET A 194 -7.53 -13.19 20.56
CA MET A 194 -8.33 -12.11 19.97
C MET A 194 -9.27 -12.61 18.87
N CYS A 195 -9.34 -13.92 18.63
CA CYS A 195 -10.19 -14.49 17.59
C CYS A 195 -11.40 -15.18 18.18
N GLY A 196 -12.53 -15.15 17.45
CA GLY A 196 -13.75 -15.83 17.88
C GLY A 196 -14.34 -15.23 19.14
N LEU A 197 -14.16 -13.92 19.32
CA LEU A 197 -14.68 -13.21 20.48
C LEU A 197 -16.22 -13.20 20.45
N ASP A 198 -16.83 -13.32 21.61
CA ASP A 198 -18.28 -13.09 21.78
C ASP A 198 -18.58 -11.61 22.08
N VAL A 199 -19.87 -11.24 22.08
CA VAL A 199 -20.34 -9.85 22.31
C VAL A 199 -20.00 -9.29 23.70
N SER A 200 -19.66 -10.12 24.68
CA SER A 200 -19.23 -9.72 26.02
C SER A 200 -17.73 -9.45 26.09
N GLN A 201 -16.96 -9.95 25.11
CA GLN A 201 -15.53 -9.74 25.00
C GLN A 201 -15.24 -8.53 24.11
N LYS A 202 -14.21 -7.76 24.50
CA LYS A 202 -13.80 -6.58 23.73
C LYS A 202 -12.29 -6.48 23.66
N PRO A 203 -11.71 -6.43 22.44
CA PRO A 203 -10.28 -6.26 22.27
C PRO A 203 -9.85 -4.84 22.69
N SER A 204 -8.58 -4.70 23.00
CA SER A 204 -7.95 -3.43 23.34
C SER A 204 -7.67 -2.58 22.10
N LYS A 205 -7.36 -1.28 22.27
CA LYS A 205 -6.88 -0.45 21.15
C LYS A 205 -5.51 -0.94 20.65
N ALA A 206 -4.64 -1.38 21.55
CA ALA A 206 -3.34 -1.95 21.18
C ALA A 206 -3.47 -3.24 20.35
N ASP A 207 -4.54 -4.01 20.57
CA ASP A 207 -4.85 -5.19 19.75
C ASP A 207 -5.16 -4.78 18.31
N GLN A 208 -5.92 -3.69 18.14
CA GLN A 208 -6.21 -3.12 16.82
C GLN A 208 -4.93 -2.57 16.16
N ASP A 209 -4.14 -1.79 16.90
CA ASP A 209 -2.90 -1.19 16.38
C ASP A 209 -1.91 -2.28 15.94
N GLY A 210 -1.81 -3.37 16.71
CA GLY A 210 -1.00 -4.52 16.35
C GLY A 210 -1.54 -5.28 15.13
N LEU A 211 -2.86 -5.36 14.98
CA LEU A 211 -3.50 -5.97 13.82
C LEU A 211 -3.28 -5.14 12.55
N ASP A 212 -3.40 -3.82 12.65
CA ASP A 212 -3.16 -2.85 11.57
C ASP A 212 -1.69 -2.86 11.16
N ALA A 213 -0.76 -2.93 12.12
CA ALA A 213 0.67 -3.12 11.85
C ALA A 213 0.96 -4.41 11.08
N LEU A 214 0.30 -5.53 11.42
CA LEU A 214 0.49 -6.74 10.64
C LEU A 214 -0.12 -6.65 9.25
N ILE A 215 -1.29 -6.04 9.09
CA ILE A 215 -1.85 -5.81 7.76
C ILE A 215 -0.83 -5.05 6.90
N CYS A 216 -0.16 -4.02 7.44
CA CYS A 216 0.94 -3.35 6.76
C CYS A 216 2.05 -4.32 6.34
N LEU A 217 2.53 -5.18 7.25
CA LEU A 217 3.59 -6.16 6.95
C LEU A 217 3.17 -7.16 5.86
N ILE A 218 1.91 -7.62 5.89
CA ILE A 218 1.37 -8.52 4.86
C ILE A 218 1.35 -7.80 3.51
N ILE A 219 0.95 -6.51 3.46
CA ILE A 219 0.99 -5.72 2.24
C ILE A 219 2.43 -5.60 1.72
N ALA A 220 3.41 -5.29 2.57
CA ALA A 220 4.83 -5.25 2.21
C ALA A 220 5.30 -6.56 1.58
N ARG A 221 4.94 -7.70 2.18
CA ARG A 221 5.35 -8.99 1.64
C ARG A 221 4.67 -9.30 0.32
N LYS A 222 3.35 -9.15 0.21
CA LYS A 222 2.62 -9.39 -1.04
C LYS A 222 3.16 -8.50 -2.16
N TRP A 223 3.46 -7.24 -1.82
CA TRP A 223 4.10 -6.29 -2.71
C TRP A 223 5.43 -6.80 -3.26
N ARG A 224 6.32 -7.22 -2.35
CA ARG A 224 7.65 -7.72 -2.72
C ARG A 224 7.59 -9.04 -3.48
N CYS A 225 6.67 -9.92 -3.14
CA CYS A 225 6.54 -11.25 -3.76
C CYS A 225 5.90 -11.22 -5.15
N GLY A 226 5.45 -10.07 -5.63
CA GLY A 226 4.92 -9.98 -6.98
C GLY A 226 3.41 -10.20 -7.08
N ASP A 227 2.68 -10.31 -5.98
CA ASP A 227 1.29 -10.75 -5.98
C ASP A 227 0.42 -9.86 -6.90
N GLU A 228 -0.30 -10.50 -7.84
CA GLU A 228 -1.07 -9.83 -8.90
C GLU A 228 -2.21 -8.95 -8.37
N ASP A 229 -2.71 -9.25 -7.17
CA ASP A 229 -3.76 -8.47 -6.52
C ASP A 229 -3.24 -7.18 -5.87
N THR A 230 -1.92 -6.97 -5.79
CA THR A 230 -1.32 -5.76 -5.21
C THR A 230 -1.09 -4.66 -6.24
N HIS A 231 -1.50 -3.44 -5.88
CA HIS A 231 -1.51 -2.29 -6.78
C HIS A 231 -0.87 -1.07 -6.12
N VAL A 232 -0.21 -0.23 -6.93
CA VAL A 232 0.08 1.17 -6.58
C VAL A 232 -1.04 2.03 -7.12
N LEU A 233 -1.64 2.82 -6.25
CA LEU A 233 -2.53 3.91 -6.60
C LEU A 233 -1.70 5.20 -6.55
N GLY A 234 -1.84 6.10 -7.51
CA GLY A 234 -1.15 7.39 -7.47
C GLY A 234 0.27 7.40 -8.05
N ASP A 235 0.98 8.50 -7.81
CA ASP A 235 2.23 8.86 -8.48
C ASP A 235 3.14 9.71 -7.57
N TRP A 236 4.03 10.52 -8.16
CA TRP A 236 4.92 11.46 -7.48
C TRP A 236 4.18 12.56 -6.70
N ARG A 237 2.85 12.66 -6.80
CA ARG A 237 2.03 13.55 -5.97
C ARG A 237 1.47 12.86 -4.72
N GLY A 238 1.87 11.61 -4.49
CA GLY A 238 1.42 10.72 -3.43
C GLY A 238 0.92 9.40 -4.02
N HIS A 239 1.25 8.30 -3.34
CA HIS A 239 0.90 6.96 -3.77
C HIS A 239 0.47 6.09 -2.59
N ILE A 240 -0.28 5.01 -2.86
CA ILE A 240 -0.71 4.03 -1.85
C ILE A 240 -0.52 2.63 -2.44
N VAL A 241 0.18 1.76 -1.73
CA VAL A 241 0.26 0.33 -2.06
C VAL A 241 -0.85 -0.42 -1.34
N THR A 242 -1.68 -1.16 -2.08
CA THR A 242 -2.77 -1.92 -1.48
C THR A 242 -3.18 -3.12 -2.33
N PRO A 243 -3.57 -4.26 -1.73
CA PRO A 243 -4.25 -5.33 -2.43
C PRO A 243 -5.70 -4.95 -2.76
N LEU A 244 -6.16 -5.32 -3.96
CA LEU A 244 -7.52 -5.07 -4.43
C LEU A 244 -8.20 -6.38 -4.84
N SER A 245 -9.43 -6.60 -4.38
CA SER A 245 -10.30 -7.61 -4.97
C SER A 245 -10.70 -7.18 -6.38
N GLU A 246 -11.13 -8.13 -7.22
CA GLU A 246 -11.52 -7.86 -8.61
C GLU A 246 -12.54 -6.70 -8.75
N GLY A 247 -13.62 -6.72 -7.95
CA GLY A 247 -14.58 -5.62 -7.97
C GLY A 247 -14.12 -4.34 -7.23
N GLY A 248 -13.14 -4.45 -6.33
CA GLY A 248 -12.46 -3.29 -5.74
C GLY A 248 -11.61 -2.59 -6.78
N ARG A 249 -10.83 -3.36 -7.55
CA ARG A 249 -10.02 -2.92 -8.69
C ARG A 249 -10.86 -2.16 -9.70
N ARG A 250 -11.99 -2.73 -10.17
CA ARG A 250 -12.89 -2.03 -11.11
C ARG A 250 -13.37 -0.66 -10.61
N LYS A 251 -13.71 -0.54 -9.32
CA LYS A 251 -14.14 0.73 -8.72
C LYS A 251 -13.00 1.75 -8.66
N ILE A 252 -11.81 1.28 -8.31
CA ILE A 252 -10.59 2.08 -8.24
C ILE A 252 -10.20 2.57 -9.64
N GLU A 253 -10.15 1.69 -10.64
CA GLU A 253 -9.85 2.03 -12.04
C GLU A 253 -10.85 3.07 -12.59
N ALA A 254 -12.15 2.85 -12.41
CA ALA A 254 -13.16 3.81 -12.82
C ALA A 254 -13.04 5.18 -12.11
N SER A 255 -12.58 5.18 -10.85
CA SER A 255 -12.34 6.41 -10.09
C SER A 255 -11.07 7.14 -10.54
N ALA A 256 -10.04 6.37 -10.89
CA ALA A 256 -8.74 6.78 -11.37
C ALA A 256 -8.83 7.43 -12.76
N ILE A 257 -9.54 6.81 -13.71
CA ILE A 257 -9.79 7.36 -15.05
C ILE A 257 -10.43 8.75 -14.94
N LYS A 258 -11.49 8.89 -14.13
CA LYS A 258 -12.19 10.17 -13.93
C LYS A 258 -11.32 11.28 -13.31
N ARG A 259 -10.20 10.91 -12.68
CA ARG A 259 -9.34 11.83 -11.91
C ARG A 259 -7.96 11.97 -12.51
N CYS A 260 -7.66 11.28 -13.61
CA CYS A 260 -6.35 11.26 -14.22
C CYS A 260 -5.26 10.87 -13.20
N VAL A 261 -5.49 9.76 -12.49
CA VAL A 261 -4.56 9.22 -11.48
C VAL A 261 -4.20 7.80 -11.89
N PRO A 262 -2.92 7.44 -11.98
CA PRO A 262 -2.54 6.10 -12.38
C PRO A 262 -2.88 5.06 -11.30
N VAL A 263 -3.25 3.87 -11.77
CA VAL A 263 -3.43 2.65 -10.97
C VAL A 263 -2.66 1.56 -11.67
N ARG A 264 -1.74 0.90 -10.96
CA ARG A 264 -0.81 -0.06 -11.58
C ARG A 264 -0.77 -1.33 -10.77
N CYS A 265 -0.93 -2.45 -11.45
CA CYS A 265 -0.51 -3.74 -10.90
C CYS A 265 1.02 -3.87 -11.02
N GLY A 266 1.56 -4.95 -10.50
CA GLY A 266 2.98 -5.28 -10.41
C GLY A 266 3.88 -5.22 -11.67
N SER A 267 3.49 -4.57 -12.77
CA SER A 267 4.33 -4.26 -13.93
C SER A 267 4.25 -2.76 -14.27
N TRP A 268 5.40 -2.08 -14.30
CA TRP A 268 5.53 -0.61 -14.54
C TRP A 268 6.13 -0.28 -15.89
N GLU A 269 6.46 -1.32 -16.65
CA GLU A 269 7.22 -1.27 -17.90
C GLU A 269 6.69 -0.17 -18.84
N LEU A 270 5.36 -0.02 -18.91
CA LEU A 270 4.74 0.92 -19.83
C LEU A 270 5.01 2.40 -19.50
N HIS A 271 4.93 2.76 -18.22
CA HIS A 271 5.16 4.14 -17.84
C HIS A 271 6.63 4.50 -17.80
N ASP A 272 7.50 3.54 -17.49
CA ASP A 272 8.93 3.79 -17.56
C ASP A 272 9.36 3.96 -19.02
N ALA A 273 8.78 3.20 -19.96
CA ALA A 273 8.92 3.43 -21.38
C ALA A 273 8.42 4.83 -21.80
N ALA A 274 7.22 5.22 -21.35
CA ALA A 274 6.67 6.54 -21.66
C ALA A 274 7.51 7.68 -21.06
N LEU A 275 7.90 7.58 -19.78
CA LEU A 275 8.79 8.55 -19.14
C LEU A 275 10.13 8.64 -19.87
N GLY A 276 10.70 7.51 -20.28
CA GLY A 276 11.94 7.49 -21.05
C GLY A 276 11.79 8.26 -22.37
N TYR A 277 10.68 8.05 -23.09
CA TYR A 277 10.38 8.77 -24.33
C TYR A 277 10.18 10.29 -24.11
N PHE A 278 9.50 10.67 -23.03
CA PHE A 278 9.25 12.08 -22.68
C PHE A 278 10.34 12.68 -21.79
N GLU A 279 11.57 12.17 -21.84
CA GLU A 279 12.74 12.71 -21.13
C GLU A 279 12.53 12.93 -19.61
N GLY A 280 11.75 12.06 -18.99
CA GLY A 280 11.40 12.12 -17.57
C GLY A 280 10.27 13.11 -17.23
N ASN A 281 9.66 13.76 -18.22
CA ASN A 281 8.49 14.61 -18.01
C ASN A 281 7.26 13.76 -17.68
N HIS A 282 6.94 13.71 -16.39
CA HIS A 282 5.78 12.98 -15.87
C HIS A 282 4.44 13.50 -16.39
N TYR A 283 4.31 14.79 -16.69
CA TYR A 283 3.06 15.34 -17.20
C TYR A 283 2.81 14.85 -18.62
N ASP A 284 3.78 15.01 -19.52
CA ASP A 284 3.65 14.63 -20.93
C ASP A 284 3.50 13.10 -21.08
N ALA A 285 4.29 12.33 -20.31
CA ALA A 285 4.16 10.87 -20.30
C ALA A 285 2.78 10.41 -19.83
N PHE A 286 2.26 11.02 -18.77
CA PHE A 286 0.92 10.71 -18.28
C PHE A 286 -0.16 11.16 -19.25
N GLU A 287 -0.03 12.36 -19.82
CA GLU A 287 -0.95 12.93 -20.80
C GLU A 287 -1.06 11.99 -22.00
N TRP A 288 0.06 11.60 -22.60
CA TRP A 288 0.08 10.69 -23.74
C TRP A 288 -0.54 9.33 -23.38
N LEU A 289 -0.17 8.76 -22.23
CA LEU A 289 -0.71 7.47 -21.78
C LEU A 289 -2.24 7.47 -21.57
N SER A 290 -2.81 8.64 -21.30
CA SER A 290 -4.22 8.82 -20.95
C SER A 290 -5.08 9.38 -22.09
N HIS A 291 -4.50 9.65 -23.26
CA HIS A 291 -5.23 10.16 -24.42
C HIS A 291 -5.37 9.09 -25.51
N PRO A 292 -6.53 9.02 -26.20
CA PRO A 292 -6.74 8.11 -27.32
C PRO A 292 -5.62 8.19 -28.36
N ALA A 293 -5.03 7.04 -28.68
CA ALA A 293 -4.04 6.94 -29.74
C ALA A 293 -4.65 6.26 -30.97
N VAL A 294 -4.62 6.94 -32.12
CA VAL A 294 -5.14 6.40 -33.39
C VAL A 294 -4.46 5.08 -33.74
N ALA A 295 -3.15 4.99 -33.50
CA ALA A 295 -2.34 3.78 -33.71
C ALA A 295 -2.77 2.57 -32.85
N LEU A 296 -3.56 2.80 -31.79
CA LEU A 296 -4.11 1.77 -30.91
C LEU A 296 -5.62 1.59 -31.14
N GLY A 297 -6.13 1.98 -32.31
CA GLY A 297 -7.54 1.85 -32.66
C GLY A 297 -8.46 2.83 -31.93
N GLY A 298 -7.91 3.92 -31.39
CA GLY A 298 -8.66 4.93 -30.63
C GLY A 298 -8.74 4.66 -29.13
N ASP A 299 -8.13 3.58 -28.64
CA ASP A 299 -7.97 3.36 -27.20
C ASP A 299 -6.88 4.27 -26.63
N THR A 300 -6.99 4.59 -25.34
CA THR A 300 -5.83 5.15 -24.64
C THR A 300 -4.75 4.07 -24.50
N PRO A 301 -3.46 4.44 -24.51
CA PRO A 301 -2.36 3.53 -24.22
C PRO A 301 -2.54 2.70 -22.94
N ILE A 302 -3.09 3.30 -21.88
CA ILE A 302 -3.40 2.60 -20.61
C ILE A 302 -4.51 1.55 -20.79
N GLU A 303 -5.58 1.86 -21.52
CA GLU A 303 -6.67 0.91 -21.77
C GLU A 303 -6.20 -0.24 -22.67
N HIS A 304 -5.46 0.07 -23.74
CA HIS A 304 -4.94 -0.93 -24.66
C HIS A 304 -3.97 -1.89 -23.97
N ALA A 305 -3.12 -1.38 -23.07
CA ALA A 305 -2.20 -2.20 -22.28
C ALA A 305 -2.90 -3.21 -21.35
N GLY A 306 -4.18 -3.03 -21.05
CA GLY A 306 -4.98 -4.00 -20.30
C GLY A 306 -5.41 -5.24 -21.10
N LYS A 307 -5.18 -5.27 -22.42
CA LYS A 307 -5.52 -6.39 -23.31
C LYS A 307 -4.37 -7.41 -23.39
N PRO A 308 -4.64 -8.67 -23.79
CA PRO A 308 -3.57 -9.64 -24.06
C PRO A 308 -2.58 -9.10 -25.09
N GLY A 309 -1.30 -9.02 -24.74
CA GLY A 309 -0.23 -8.47 -25.60
C GLY A 309 -0.16 -6.93 -25.64
N GLY A 310 -1.15 -6.23 -25.10
CA GLY A 310 -1.27 -4.77 -25.25
C GLY A 310 -0.11 -3.98 -24.67
N THR A 311 0.49 -4.41 -23.55
CA THR A 311 1.68 -3.74 -22.98
C THR A 311 2.84 -3.72 -23.98
N GLN A 312 3.06 -4.81 -24.71
CA GLN A 312 4.10 -4.87 -25.74
C GLN A 312 3.74 -3.95 -26.91
N ASP A 313 2.49 -3.97 -27.38
CA ASP A 313 2.03 -3.11 -28.48
C ASP A 313 2.27 -1.62 -28.20
N VAL A 314 1.99 -1.18 -26.97
CA VAL A 314 2.18 0.21 -26.59
C VAL A 314 3.67 0.54 -26.40
N THR A 315 4.45 -0.40 -25.88
CA THR A 315 5.92 -0.23 -25.76
C THR A 315 6.57 -0.13 -27.14
N ASP A 316 6.14 -0.96 -28.09
CA ASP A 316 6.58 -0.91 -29.50
C ASP A 316 6.12 0.37 -30.19
N LEU A 317 4.94 0.89 -29.84
CA LEU A 317 4.47 2.19 -30.32
C LEU A 317 5.39 3.33 -29.83
N LEU A 318 5.71 3.37 -28.54
CA LEU A 318 6.66 4.35 -27.99
C LEU A 318 8.04 4.23 -28.66
N GLY A 319 8.53 3.00 -28.87
CA GLY A 319 9.78 2.75 -29.59
C GLY A 319 9.75 3.28 -31.03
N ARG A 320 8.65 3.05 -31.76
CA ARG A 320 8.46 3.59 -33.12
C ARG A 320 8.44 5.11 -33.14
N MET A 321 7.72 5.73 -32.20
CA MET A 321 7.68 7.19 -32.05
C MET A 321 9.08 7.76 -31.77
N ALA A 322 9.86 7.12 -30.90
CA ALA A 322 11.24 7.50 -30.59
C ALA A 322 12.15 7.50 -31.83
N HIS A 323 11.87 6.63 -32.80
CA HIS A 323 12.61 6.51 -34.06
C HIS A 323 11.97 7.29 -35.23
N GLY A 324 10.93 8.10 -34.98
CA GLY A 324 10.26 8.89 -36.02
C GLY A 324 9.52 8.06 -37.06
N ILE A 325 9.15 6.81 -36.74
CA ILE A 325 8.38 5.94 -37.62
C ILE A 325 6.91 6.39 -37.58
N PRO A 326 6.23 6.61 -38.73
CA PRO A 326 4.82 6.96 -38.76
C PRO A 326 3.94 5.89 -38.10
N THR A 327 2.96 6.33 -37.30
CA THR A 327 2.09 5.48 -36.47
C THR A 327 0.61 5.69 -36.77
#